data_AF-A0A964KCC8-F1
#
_entry.id   AF-A0A964KCC8-F1
#
_cell.length_a   1.000
_cell.length_b   1.000
_cell.length_c   1.000
_cell.angle_alpha   90.00
_cell.angle_beta   90.00
_cell.angle_gamma   90.00
#
_symmetry.space_group_name_H-M   'P 1'
#
loop_
_entity.id
_entity.type
_entity.pdbx_description
1 polymer ?
#
loop_
_entity_poly.entity_id
_entity_poly.type
_entity_poly.pdbx_seq_one_letter_code
_entity_poly.pdbx_strand_id
1 'polypeptide(L)'
;MVSSDPASTSRLLQVVNSPFFGLRKRVDTVSMAVRLLGFEPVRSLVLAITAGDMFKTPPWVAAGAVEQLWRHSIGVGVAAKVIGRRLGAPDVEQCFIAGLLHDIGKVVLLRSAPEAFQTTLDLAAHEQVLFLEAEATVCGTDHAAIGLILADKWAFPPSLTEAVSLHHRPELAKANPEMVAAVHVADIVCRALAIGSGGDALLPVLNRAAKQTLGLDAASLKEIVEAVELEYPDVEASLLGGVQRVAA
;
A
#
# COMPACT_ATOMS: atom_id res chain seq x y z
N MET A 1 -18.61 -2.61 15.72
CA MET A 1 -18.57 -1.42 14.83
C MET A 1 -18.29 -1.77 13.36
N VAL A 2 -17.50 -2.80 13.03
CA VAL A 2 -17.41 -3.33 11.65
C VAL A 2 -18.65 -4.13 11.24
N SER A 3 -19.32 -4.76 12.22
CA SER A 3 -20.56 -5.54 12.06
C SER A 3 -21.79 -4.74 11.62
N SER A 4 -21.67 -3.43 11.40
CA SER A 4 -22.80 -2.52 11.13
C SER A 4 -22.98 -2.20 9.64
N ASP A 5 -21.98 -2.49 8.80
CA ASP A 5 -22.09 -2.35 7.34
C ASP A 5 -21.92 -3.73 6.67
N PRO A 6 -23.00 -4.31 6.11
CA PRO A 6 -22.97 -5.58 5.39
C PRO A 6 -22.02 -5.58 4.19
N ALA A 7 -21.83 -4.43 3.51
CA ALA A 7 -20.96 -4.34 2.35
C ALA A 7 -19.48 -4.45 2.74
N SER A 8 -19.05 -3.67 3.73
CA SER A 8 -17.69 -3.75 4.30
C SER A 8 -17.42 -5.12 4.94
N THR A 9 -18.41 -5.71 5.61
CA THR A 9 -18.29 -7.06 6.19
C THR A 9 -18.11 -8.13 5.11
N SER A 10 -18.89 -8.09 4.03
CA SER A 10 -18.77 -9.04 2.92
C SER A 10 -17.40 -8.93 2.24
N ARG A 11 -16.95 -7.70 1.94
CA ARG A 11 -15.62 -7.47 1.35
C ARG A 11 -14.50 -7.92 2.28
N LEU A 12 -14.60 -7.63 3.58
CA LEU A 12 -13.63 -8.10 4.57
C LEU A 12 -13.52 -9.62 4.54
N LEU A 13 -14.65 -10.34 4.57
CA LEU A 13 -14.64 -11.80 4.53
C LEU A 13 -14.15 -12.33 3.19
N GLN A 14 -14.44 -11.69 2.06
CA GLN A 14 -13.89 -12.05 0.75
C GLN A 14 -12.36 -11.94 0.74
N VAL A 15 -11.83 -10.81 1.22
CA VAL A 15 -10.40 -10.56 1.27
C VAL A 15 -9.73 -11.51 2.25
N VAL A 16 -10.27 -11.70 3.46
CA VAL A 16 -9.74 -12.65 4.46
C VAL A 16 -9.73 -14.09 3.96
N ASN A 17 -10.70 -14.49 3.14
CA ASN A 17 -10.76 -15.84 2.55
C ASN A 17 -9.93 -15.99 1.26
N SER A 18 -9.30 -14.92 0.77
CA SER A 18 -8.46 -15.04 -0.41
C SER A 18 -7.21 -15.88 -0.12
N PRO A 19 -6.61 -16.51 -1.15
CA PRO A 19 -5.37 -17.31 -1.00
C PRO A 19 -4.26 -16.56 -0.27
N PHE A 20 -4.26 -15.22 -0.37
CA PHE A 20 -3.34 -14.30 0.29
C PHE A 20 -3.14 -14.55 1.80
N PHE A 21 -4.20 -14.82 2.57
CA PHE A 21 -4.07 -15.08 4.02
C PHE A 21 -3.71 -16.54 4.34
N GLY A 22 -3.66 -17.42 3.35
CA GLY A 22 -3.23 -18.82 3.53
C GLY A 22 -4.07 -19.61 4.53
N LEU A 23 -5.32 -19.21 4.77
CA LEU A 23 -6.16 -19.81 5.80
C LEU A 23 -6.66 -21.19 5.36
N ARG A 24 -6.40 -22.22 6.19
CA ARG A 24 -6.86 -23.60 5.93
C ARG A 24 -8.37 -23.79 6.07
N LYS A 25 -9.04 -22.87 6.76
CA LYS A 25 -10.49 -22.90 7.00
C LYS A 25 -11.09 -21.59 6.56
N ARG A 26 -12.25 -21.68 5.91
CA ARG A 26 -13.06 -20.52 5.55
C ARG A 26 -13.45 -19.73 6.81
N VAL A 27 -13.34 -18.41 6.73
CA VAL A 27 -13.73 -17.45 7.75
C VAL A 27 -15.10 -16.88 7.41
N ASP A 28 -16.10 -17.21 8.22
CA ASP A 28 -17.49 -16.82 7.94
C ASP A 28 -17.97 -15.64 8.82
N THR A 29 -17.15 -15.17 9.77
CA THR A 29 -17.51 -14.06 10.67
C THR A 29 -16.34 -13.14 10.96
N VAL A 30 -16.62 -11.86 11.22
CA VAL A 30 -15.61 -10.87 11.64
C VAL A 30 -14.90 -11.32 12.92
N SER A 31 -15.64 -11.88 13.89
CA SER A 31 -15.05 -12.40 15.12
C SER A 31 -14.06 -13.54 14.87
N MET A 32 -14.30 -14.38 13.87
CA MET A 32 -13.33 -15.41 13.47
C MET A 32 -12.11 -14.80 12.79
N ALA A 33 -12.28 -13.77 11.94
CA ALA A 33 -11.15 -13.03 11.37
C ALA A 33 -10.27 -12.42 12.48
N VAL A 34 -10.89 -11.79 13.49
CA VAL A 34 -10.16 -11.19 14.64
C VAL A 34 -9.42 -12.25 15.45
N ARG A 35 -10.00 -13.43 15.66
CA ARG A 35 -9.31 -14.52 16.37
C ARG A 35 -8.12 -15.09 15.61
N LEU A 36 -8.17 -15.11 14.28
CA LEU A 36 -7.13 -15.72 13.44
C LEU A 36 -6.02 -14.73 13.10
N LEU A 37 -6.37 -13.49 12.79
CA LEU A 37 -5.44 -12.47 12.31
C LEU A 37 -5.06 -11.45 13.39
N GLY A 38 -5.81 -11.38 14.49
CA GLY A 38 -5.68 -10.32 15.48
C GLY A 38 -6.58 -9.13 15.20
N PHE A 39 -6.79 -8.30 16.22
CA PHE A 39 -7.68 -7.13 16.12
C PHE A 39 -7.10 -6.04 15.20
N GLU A 40 -5.81 -5.73 15.35
CA GLU A 40 -5.17 -4.64 14.58
C GLU A 40 -5.13 -4.91 13.08
N PRO A 41 -4.75 -6.12 12.58
CA PRO A 41 -4.81 -6.42 11.16
C PRO A 41 -6.23 -6.37 10.60
N VAL A 42 -7.24 -6.88 11.33
CA VAL A 42 -8.63 -6.80 10.87
C VAL A 42 -9.13 -5.35 10.81
N ARG A 43 -8.84 -4.54 11.82
CA ARG A 43 -9.17 -3.11 11.84
C ARG A 43 -8.53 -2.39 10.64
N SER A 44 -7.25 -2.63 10.45
CA SER A 44 -6.45 -2.06 9.37
C SER A 44 -6.99 -2.49 7.99
N LEU A 45 -7.42 -3.75 7.86
CA LEU A 45 -7.96 -4.29 6.61
C LEU A 45 -9.31 -3.68 6.26
N VAL A 46 -10.17 -3.44 7.25
CA VAL A 46 -11.43 -2.71 7.05
C VAL A 46 -11.13 -1.30 6.56
N LEU A 47 -10.19 -0.60 7.19
CA LEU A 47 -9.77 0.74 6.77
C LEU A 47 -9.22 0.72 5.33
N ALA A 48 -8.42 -0.28 4.97
CA ALA A 48 -7.90 -0.46 3.61
C ALA A 48 -9.00 -0.75 2.58
N ILE A 49 -9.99 -1.56 2.93
CA ILE A 49 -11.15 -1.84 2.07
C ILE A 49 -11.98 -0.56 1.86
N THR A 50 -12.18 0.24 2.91
CA THR A 50 -12.87 1.53 2.81
C THR A 50 -12.05 2.53 2.01
N ALA A 51 -10.73 2.59 2.19
CA ALA A 51 -9.82 3.36 1.32
C ALA A 51 -9.90 2.90 -0.13
N GLY A 52 -10.06 1.60 -0.39
CA GLY A 52 -10.23 1.02 -1.72
C GLY A 52 -11.37 1.65 -2.52
N ASP A 53 -12.44 2.13 -1.86
CA ASP A 53 -13.51 2.87 -2.53
C ASP A 53 -13.04 4.24 -3.07
N MET A 54 -11.99 4.83 -2.49
CA MET A 54 -11.34 6.02 -3.05
C MET A 54 -10.54 5.72 -4.32
N PHE A 55 -10.11 4.47 -4.54
CA PHE A 55 -9.48 4.01 -5.77
C PHE A 55 -10.50 3.65 -6.87
N LYS A 56 -11.81 3.92 -6.67
CA LYS A 56 -12.78 3.86 -7.77
C LYS A 56 -12.60 5.07 -8.68
N THR A 57 -12.36 4.80 -9.97
CA THR A 57 -12.16 5.80 -11.03
C THR A 57 -13.32 6.80 -11.08
N PRO A 58 -13.10 8.07 -10.76
CA PRO A 58 -14.09 9.12 -11.06
C PRO A 58 -14.24 9.29 -12.58
N PRO A 59 -15.43 9.64 -13.10
CA PRO A 59 -15.68 9.77 -14.54
C PRO A 59 -14.72 10.71 -15.29
N TRP A 60 -14.09 11.64 -14.57
CA TRP A 60 -13.21 12.68 -15.10
C TRP A 60 -11.71 12.37 -14.99
N VAL A 61 -11.33 11.24 -14.37
CA VAL A 61 -9.93 10.81 -14.29
C VAL A 61 -9.68 9.73 -15.33
N ALA A 62 -8.55 9.81 -16.05
CA ALA A 62 -8.16 8.77 -16.99
C ALA A 62 -8.14 7.40 -16.29
N ALA A 63 -8.97 6.47 -16.78
CA ALA A 63 -9.23 5.20 -16.10
C ALA A 63 -7.97 4.38 -15.79
N GLY A 64 -6.91 4.56 -16.59
CA GLY A 64 -5.63 3.88 -16.39
C GLY A 64 -4.84 4.35 -15.17
N ALA A 65 -4.86 5.64 -14.80
CA ALA A 65 -3.97 6.16 -13.75
C ALA A 65 -4.35 5.64 -12.36
N VAL A 66 -5.64 5.62 -12.05
CA VAL A 66 -6.16 5.13 -10.75
C VAL A 66 -5.93 3.63 -10.62
N GLU A 67 -6.19 2.87 -11.70
CA GLU A 67 -5.98 1.42 -11.70
C GLU A 67 -4.50 1.09 -11.52
N GLN A 68 -3.59 1.80 -12.19
CA GLN A 68 -2.15 1.58 -12.05
C GLN A 68 -1.63 1.93 -10.66
N LEU A 69 -2.15 3.00 -10.04
CA LEU A 69 -1.82 3.35 -8.66
C LEU A 69 -2.31 2.29 -7.67
N TRP A 70 -3.48 1.70 -7.95
CA TRP A 70 -4.02 0.61 -7.13
C TRP A 70 -3.24 -0.69 -7.29
N ARG A 71 -2.89 -1.08 -8.53
CA ARG A 71 -1.99 -2.22 -8.81
C ARG A 71 -0.65 -2.07 -8.10
N HIS A 72 -0.08 -0.86 -8.16
CA HIS A 72 1.15 -0.52 -7.44
C HIS A 72 0.98 -0.72 -5.93
N SER A 73 -0.08 -0.17 -5.34
CA SER A 73 -0.38 -0.33 -3.91
C SER A 73 -0.54 -1.80 -3.50
N ILE A 74 -1.23 -2.62 -4.31
CA ILE A 74 -1.34 -4.07 -4.09
C ILE A 74 0.06 -4.71 -4.11
N GLY A 75 0.88 -4.37 -5.11
CA GLY A 75 2.25 -4.85 -5.23
C GLY A 75 3.07 -4.55 -3.98
N VAL A 76 3.06 -3.29 -3.54
CA VAL A 76 3.81 -2.84 -2.35
C VAL A 76 3.29 -3.55 -1.10
N GLY A 77 1.99 -3.77 -0.98
CA GLY A 77 1.44 -4.62 0.07
C GLY A 77 2.01 -6.04 0.05
N VAL A 78 2.00 -6.72 -1.10
CA VAL A 78 2.54 -8.08 -1.25
C VAL A 78 4.03 -8.10 -0.90
N ALA A 79 4.82 -7.18 -1.44
CA ALA A 79 6.24 -7.10 -1.16
C ALA A 79 6.55 -6.80 0.31
N ALA A 80 5.81 -5.90 0.95
CA ALA A 80 5.96 -5.62 2.37
C ALA A 80 5.63 -6.86 3.23
N LYS A 81 4.64 -7.66 2.81
CA LYS A 81 4.32 -8.95 3.45
C LYS A 81 5.47 -9.95 3.33
N VAL A 82 6.00 -10.14 2.12
CA VAL A 82 7.14 -11.04 1.85
C VAL A 82 8.32 -10.67 2.74
N ILE A 83 8.64 -9.38 2.81
CA ILE A 83 9.72 -8.85 3.65
C ILE A 83 9.42 -9.11 5.14
N GLY A 84 8.20 -8.82 5.60
CA GLY A 84 7.78 -9.08 6.97
C GLY A 84 7.89 -10.56 7.37
N ARG A 85 7.51 -11.50 6.48
CA ARG A 85 7.65 -12.95 6.72
C ARG A 85 9.11 -13.34 6.88
N ARG A 86 9.98 -12.83 6.01
CA ARG A 86 11.42 -13.10 6.05
C ARG A 86 12.05 -12.71 7.39
N LEU A 87 11.58 -11.59 7.96
CA LEU A 87 12.08 -11.07 9.23
C LEU A 87 11.46 -11.77 10.46
N GLY A 88 10.48 -12.64 10.26
CA GLY A 88 9.71 -13.22 11.36
C GLY A 88 8.88 -12.17 12.10
N ALA A 89 8.44 -11.12 11.41
CA ALA A 89 7.62 -10.07 12.02
C ALA A 89 6.35 -10.69 12.64
N PRO A 90 5.96 -10.28 13.87
CA PRO A 90 4.81 -10.86 14.54
C PRO A 90 3.50 -10.57 13.79
N ASP A 91 3.41 -9.41 13.13
CA ASP A 91 2.20 -8.93 12.45
C ASP A 91 2.42 -8.77 10.94
N VAL A 92 2.75 -9.87 10.26
CA VAL A 92 3.00 -9.89 8.80
C VAL A 92 1.84 -9.29 7.99
N GLU A 93 0.60 -9.55 8.42
CA GLU A 93 -0.60 -8.99 7.76
C GLU A 93 -0.68 -7.48 7.88
N GLN A 94 -0.14 -6.90 8.96
CA GLN A 94 -0.07 -5.44 9.10
C GLN A 94 0.93 -4.82 8.12
N CYS A 95 2.03 -5.53 7.80
CA CYS A 95 2.99 -5.09 6.79
C CYS A 95 2.33 -4.97 5.40
N PHE A 96 1.48 -5.94 5.05
CA PHE A 96 0.69 -5.85 3.81
C PHE A 96 -0.20 -4.61 3.79
N ILE A 97 -0.94 -4.38 4.86
CA ILE A 97 -1.89 -3.27 4.92
C ILE A 97 -1.17 -1.93 4.90
N ALA A 98 -0.02 -1.84 5.57
CA ALA A 98 0.86 -0.68 5.50
C ALA A 98 1.32 -0.40 4.06
N GLY A 99 1.78 -1.42 3.33
CA GLY A 99 2.15 -1.29 1.92
C GLY A 99 0.97 -0.94 1.02
N LEU A 100 -0.21 -1.50 1.26
CA LEU A 100 -1.43 -1.19 0.50
C LEU A 100 -1.88 0.26 0.66
N LEU A 101 -1.58 0.88 1.80
CA LEU A 101 -2.03 2.23 2.15
C LEU A 101 -0.97 3.31 1.95
N HIS A 102 0.29 2.94 1.64
CA HIS A 102 1.43 3.86 1.69
C HIS A 102 1.22 5.12 0.82
N ASP A 103 0.66 4.94 -0.37
CA ASP A 103 0.43 6.00 -1.37
C ASP A 103 -1.00 6.58 -1.33
N ILE A 104 -1.75 6.39 -0.24
CA ILE A 104 -3.13 6.90 -0.14
C ILE A 104 -3.21 8.43 -0.33
N GLY A 105 -2.15 9.16 0.00
CA GLY A 105 -2.05 10.59 -0.26
C GLY A 105 -2.09 10.95 -1.75
N LYS A 106 -1.55 10.09 -2.64
CA LYS A 106 -1.63 10.29 -4.11
C LYS A 106 -3.06 10.17 -4.60
N VAL A 107 -3.86 9.27 -4.01
CA VAL A 107 -5.29 9.15 -4.32
C VAL A 107 -6.05 10.41 -3.91
N VAL A 108 -5.74 10.95 -2.73
CA VAL A 108 -6.31 12.22 -2.27
C VAL A 108 -5.94 13.33 -3.26
N LEU A 109 -4.66 13.46 -3.62
CA LEU A 109 -4.20 14.48 -4.56
C LEU A 109 -4.90 14.35 -5.93
N LEU A 110 -4.96 13.14 -6.48
CA LEU A 110 -5.61 12.83 -7.75
C LEU A 110 -7.09 13.21 -7.76
N ARG A 111 -7.81 12.99 -6.65
CA ARG A 111 -9.25 13.28 -6.56
C ARG A 111 -9.55 14.73 -6.24
N SER A 112 -8.75 15.36 -5.39
CA SER A 112 -8.99 16.71 -4.90
C SER A 112 -8.36 17.79 -5.78
N ALA A 113 -7.28 17.48 -6.49
CA ALA A 113 -6.58 18.39 -7.39
C ALA A 113 -6.04 17.64 -8.64
N PRO A 114 -6.92 17.10 -9.51
CA PRO A 114 -6.51 16.29 -10.66
C PRO A 114 -5.58 17.04 -11.63
N GLU A 115 -5.76 18.35 -11.81
CA GLU A 115 -4.89 19.17 -12.66
C GLU A 115 -3.46 19.27 -12.09
N ALA A 116 -3.33 19.44 -10.77
CA ALA A 116 -2.04 19.47 -10.09
C ALA A 116 -1.36 18.09 -10.13
N PHE A 117 -2.14 17.01 -9.98
CA PHE A 117 -1.63 15.64 -10.14
C PHE A 117 -1.08 15.41 -11.55
N GLN A 118 -1.83 15.81 -12.59
CA GLN A 118 -1.36 15.68 -13.98
C GLN A 118 -0.12 16.53 -14.24
N THR A 119 -0.10 17.78 -13.76
CA THR A 119 1.07 18.66 -13.87
C THR A 119 2.29 18.06 -13.18
N THR A 120 2.08 17.38 -12.06
CA THR A 120 3.15 16.66 -11.34
C THR A 120 3.71 15.51 -12.18
N LEU A 121 2.85 14.70 -12.80
CA LEU A 121 3.29 13.62 -13.69
C LEU A 121 4.09 14.16 -14.87
N ASP A 122 3.59 15.23 -15.50
CA ASP A 122 4.23 15.84 -16.66
C ASP A 122 5.60 16.43 -16.29
N LEU A 123 5.70 17.10 -15.13
CA LEU A 123 6.96 17.64 -14.61
C LEU A 123 7.95 16.53 -14.29
N ALA A 124 7.53 15.47 -13.58
CA ALA A 124 8.39 14.34 -13.24
C ALA A 124 8.96 13.67 -14.50
N ALA A 125 8.13 13.50 -15.54
CA ALA A 125 8.54 12.94 -16.82
C ALA A 125 9.47 13.88 -17.60
N HIS A 126 9.18 15.19 -17.64
CA HIS A 126 9.98 16.16 -18.40
C HIS A 126 11.35 16.40 -17.77
N GLU A 127 11.40 16.63 -16.45
CA GLU A 127 12.62 16.94 -15.71
C GLU A 127 13.40 15.70 -15.27
N GLN A 128 12.85 14.50 -15.48
CA GLN A 128 13.45 13.23 -15.04
C GLN A 128 13.76 13.24 -13.55
N VAL A 129 12.76 13.60 -12.74
CA VAL A 129 12.80 13.61 -11.27
C VAL A 129 11.76 12.66 -10.70
N LEU A 130 11.90 12.30 -9.42
CA LEU A 130 10.87 11.51 -8.73
C LEU A 130 9.58 12.32 -8.60
N PHE A 131 8.44 11.64 -8.61
CA PHE A 131 7.11 12.20 -8.35
C PHE A 131 7.08 12.97 -7.03
N LEU A 132 7.78 12.46 -6.00
CA LEU A 132 7.96 13.12 -4.70
C LEU A 132 8.57 14.53 -4.83
N GLU A 133 9.54 14.71 -5.72
CA GLU A 133 10.18 16.02 -5.95
C GLU A 133 9.29 16.94 -6.79
N ALA A 134 8.64 16.36 -7.80
CA ALA A 134 7.72 17.08 -8.67
C ALA A 134 6.50 17.61 -7.89
N GLU A 135 5.88 16.79 -7.03
CA GLU A 135 4.70 17.22 -6.27
C GLU A 135 5.05 18.28 -5.23
N ALA A 136 6.24 18.21 -4.63
CA ALA A 136 6.71 19.25 -3.71
C ALA A 136 6.85 20.60 -4.44
N THR A 137 7.25 20.57 -5.71
CA THR A 137 7.37 21.76 -6.57
C THR A 137 6.00 22.29 -7.00
N VAL A 138 5.09 21.41 -7.43
CA VAL A 138 3.78 21.81 -7.97
C VAL A 138 2.78 22.16 -6.86
N CYS A 139 2.75 21.37 -5.79
CA CYS A 139 1.72 21.44 -4.75
C CYS A 139 2.20 22.10 -3.46
N GLY A 140 3.51 22.31 -3.28
CA GLY A 140 4.10 22.81 -2.03
C GLY A 140 4.01 21.83 -0.85
N THR A 141 3.67 20.57 -1.12
CA THR A 141 3.55 19.46 -0.18
C THR A 141 3.77 18.14 -0.91
N ASP A 142 3.98 17.06 -0.17
CA ASP A 142 4.08 15.71 -0.71
C ASP A 142 2.90 14.80 -0.33
N HIS A 143 2.75 13.68 -1.04
CA HIS A 143 1.71 12.69 -0.77
C HIS A 143 1.88 12.01 0.59
N ALA A 144 3.09 11.91 1.11
CA ALA A 144 3.32 11.35 2.44
C ALA A 144 2.73 12.25 3.54
N ALA A 145 2.85 13.58 3.41
CA ALA A 145 2.25 14.56 4.29
C ALA A 145 0.71 14.60 4.15
N ILE A 146 0.19 14.49 2.92
CA ILE A 146 -1.25 14.35 2.69
C ILE A 146 -1.78 13.06 3.35
N GLY A 147 -1.04 11.96 3.19
CA GLY A 147 -1.32 10.67 3.82
C GLY A 147 -1.31 10.74 5.35
N LEU A 148 -0.39 11.48 5.95
CA LEU A 148 -0.36 11.74 7.40
C LEU A 148 -1.65 12.40 7.90
N ILE A 149 -2.10 13.45 7.20
CA ILE A 149 -3.34 14.16 7.56
C ILE A 149 -4.54 13.20 7.50
N LEU A 150 -4.58 12.34 6.48
CA LEU A 150 -5.65 11.36 6.34
C LEU A 150 -5.58 10.28 7.44
N ALA A 151 -4.39 9.76 7.71
CA ALA A 151 -4.14 8.76 8.74
C ALA A 151 -4.56 9.27 10.14
N ASP A 152 -4.26 10.54 10.45
CA ASP A 152 -4.70 11.18 11.69
C ASP A 152 -6.23 11.31 11.76
N LYS A 153 -6.86 11.83 10.69
CA LYS A 153 -8.34 11.94 10.61
C LYS A 153 -9.05 10.60 10.75
N TRP A 154 -8.44 9.53 10.26
CA TRP A 154 -8.99 8.17 10.33
C TRP A 154 -8.55 7.39 11.57
N ALA A 155 -7.80 8.05 12.47
CA ALA A 155 -7.27 7.49 13.70
C ALA A 155 -6.51 6.17 13.48
N PHE A 156 -5.65 6.15 12.45
CA PHE A 156 -4.76 5.02 12.20
C PHE A 156 -3.86 4.78 13.42
N PRO A 157 -3.53 3.51 13.71
CA PRO A 157 -2.55 3.21 14.74
C PRO A 157 -1.19 3.82 14.37
N PRO A 158 -0.35 4.20 15.37
CA PRO A 158 0.91 4.89 15.12
C PRO A 158 1.82 4.19 14.10
N SER A 159 1.86 2.84 14.11
CA SER A 159 2.66 2.05 13.17
C SER A 159 2.22 2.26 11.72
N LEU A 160 0.91 2.28 11.43
CA LEU A 160 0.39 2.55 10.09
C LEU A 160 0.57 4.01 9.70
N THR A 161 0.36 4.94 10.64
CA THR A 161 0.59 6.36 10.40
C THR A 161 2.03 6.63 10.00
N GLU A 162 3.01 6.01 10.67
CA GLU A 162 4.42 6.11 10.29
C GLU A 162 4.71 5.46 8.93
N ALA A 163 4.14 4.29 8.63
CA ALA A 163 4.34 3.66 7.32
C ALA A 163 3.82 4.53 6.16
N VAL A 164 2.66 5.17 6.32
CA VAL A 164 2.11 6.08 5.30
C VAL A 164 2.94 7.35 5.20
N SER A 165 3.35 7.95 6.31
CA SER A 165 3.97 9.28 6.31
C SER A 165 5.50 9.29 6.19
N LEU A 166 6.16 8.16 6.49
CA LEU A 166 7.62 8.07 6.58
C LEU A 166 8.23 7.01 5.64
N HIS A 167 7.47 6.41 4.71
CA HIS A 167 8.04 5.42 3.78
C HIS A 167 9.15 6.00 2.88
N HIS A 168 9.19 7.32 2.64
CA HIS A 168 10.32 8.00 1.98
C HIS A 168 11.46 8.39 2.93
N ARG A 169 11.25 8.33 4.24
CA ARG A 169 12.22 8.67 5.31
C ARG A 169 12.18 7.65 6.45
N PRO A 170 12.44 6.36 6.18
CA PRO A 170 12.25 5.28 7.14
C PRO A 170 13.13 5.41 8.39
N GLU A 171 14.23 6.18 8.33
CA GLU A 171 15.11 6.49 9.46
C GLU A 171 14.42 7.28 10.58
N LEU A 172 13.29 7.91 10.31
CA LEU A 172 12.53 8.70 11.29
C LEU A 172 11.50 7.88 12.07
N ALA A 173 11.23 6.65 11.65
CA ALA A 173 10.23 5.78 12.25
C ALA A 173 10.61 5.34 13.67
N LYS A 174 9.61 5.22 14.56
CA LYS A 174 9.79 4.88 15.97
C LYS A 174 8.81 3.83 16.46
N ALA A 175 7.55 3.91 16.06
CA ALA A 175 6.50 2.99 16.47
C ALA A 175 6.72 1.59 15.90
N ASN A 176 7.10 1.49 14.62
CA ASN A 176 7.47 0.20 14.01
C ASN A 176 8.50 0.40 12.86
N PRO A 177 9.78 0.60 13.18
CA PRO A 177 10.82 0.89 12.18
C PRO A 177 10.99 -0.21 11.12
N GLU A 178 10.78 -1.48 11.50
CA GLU A 178 10.87 -2.62 10.60
C GLU A 178 9.76 -2.58 9.55
N MET A 179 8.52 -2.28 9.93
CA MET A 179 7.42 -2.16 8.99
C MET A 179 7.59 -0.98 8.03
N VAL A 180 8.04 0.18 8.52
CA VAL A 180 8.29 1.34 7.66
C VAL A 180 9.42 1.06 6.68
N ALA A 181 10.50 0.43 7.16
CA ALA A 181 11.59 -0.02 6.29
C ALA A 181 11.10 -1.07 5.26
N ALA A 182 10.24 -2.00 5.66
CA ALA A 182 9.67 -3.00 4.75
C ALA A 182 8.84 -2.35 3.64
N VAL A 183 7.99 -1.35 3.98
CA VAL A 183 7.23 -0.60 2.99
C VAL A 183 8.14 0.21 2.05
N HIS A 184 9.18 0.85 2.59
CA HIS A 184 10.18 1.57 1.78
C HIS A 184 10.84 0.66 0.74
N VAL A 185 11.28 -0.53 1.14
CA VAL A 185 11.92 -1.48 0.23
C VAL A 185 10.92 -2.10 -0.74
N ALA A 186 9.71 -2.41 -0.27
CA ALA A 186 8.62 -2.92 -1.09
C ALA A 186 8.26 -1.96 -2.23
N ASP A 187 8.19 -0.65 -1.95
CA ASP A 187 7.95 0.37 -2.95
C ASP A 187 9.01 0.34 -4.06
N ILE A 188 10.29 0.31 -3.69
CA ILE A 188 11.41 0.20 -4.65
C ILE A 188 11.33 -1.10 -5.47
N VAL A 189 11.04 -2.24 -4.83
CA VAL A 189 10.93 -3.53 -5.51
C VAL A 189 9.81 -3.50 -6.55
N CYS A 190 8.63 -2.98 -6.21
CA CYS A 190 7.51 -2.91 -7.13
C CYS A 190 7.77 -1.97 -8.31
N ARG A 191 8.47 -0.84 -8.09
CA ARG A 191 8.92 0.03 -9.18
C ARG A 191 9.91 -0.70 -10.10
N ALA A 192 10.87 -1.43 -9.53
CA ALA A 192 11.87 -2.19 -10.30
C ALA A 192 11.24 -3.32 -11.14
N LEU A 193 10.15 -3.91 -10.64
CA LEU A 193 9.36 -4.94 -11.34
C LEU A 193 8.29 -4.38 -12.27
N ALA A 194 8.15 -3.05 -12.38
CA ALA A 194 7.08 -2.39 -13.13
C ALA A 194 5.67 -2.87 -12.72
N ILE A 195 5.47 -3.14 -11.43
CA ILE A 195 4.18 -3.52 -10.86
C ILE A 195 3.37 -2.25 -10.62
N GLY A 196 2.37 -2.04 -11.47
CA GLY A 196 1.56 -0.83 -11.46
C GLY A 196 2.40 0.43 -11.72
N SER A 197 1.85 1.60 -11.38
CA SER A 197 2.61 2.84 -11.39
C SER A 197 2.07 3.85 -10.38
N GLY A 198 2.98 4.37 -9.54
CA GLY A 198 2.73 5.50 -8.65
C GLY A 198 3.06 6.87 -9.26
N GLY A 199 3.35 6.94 -10.56
CA GLY A 199 3.73 8.17 -11.26
C GLY A 199 5.23 8.38 -11.49
N ASP A 200 6.08 7.45 -11.06
CA ASP A 200 7.53 7.52 -11.28
C ASP A 200 8.00 6.57 -12.38
N ALA A 201 8.92 7.05 -13.21
CA ALA A 201 9.71 6.23 -14.13
C ALA A 201 11.11 5.88 -13.57
N LEU A 202 11.45 6.44 -12.40
CA LEU A 202 12.76 6.30 -11.77
C LEU A 202 12.68 5.43 -10.51
N LEU A 203 13.82 4.86 -10.14
CA LEU A 203 13.98 4.15 -8.88
C LEU A 203 14.57 5.08 -7.82
N PRO A 204 13.90 5.27 -6.68
CA PRO A 204 14.49 6.02 -5.59
C PRO A 204 15.67 5.24 -4.99
N VAL A 205 16.58 5.97 -4.36
CA VAL A 205 17.74 5.37 -3.69
C VAL A 205 17.27 4.58 -2.47
N LEU A 206 17.72 3.33 -2.36
CA LEU A 206 17.49 2.52 -1.17
C LEU A 206 18.11 3.18 0.07
N ASN A 207 17.27 3.53 1.03
CA ASN A 207 17.68 4.16 2.27
C ASN A 207 18.60 3.23 3.09
N ARG A 208 19.71 3.80 3.60
CA ARG A 208 20.72 3.04 4.35
C ARG A 208 20.16 2.47 5.67
N ALA A 209 19.34 3.23 6.38
CA ALA A 209 18.73 2.78 7.63
C ALA A 209 17.78 1.61 7.35
N ALA A 210 16.93 1.71 6.31
CA ALA A 210 16.06 0.60 5.92
C ALA A 210 16.85 -0.65 5.55
N LYS A 211 17.93 -0.51 4.77
CA LYS A 211 18.82 -1.64 4.43
C LYS A 211 19.39 -2.31 5.69
N GLN A 212 19.82 -1.52 6.68
CA GLN A 212 20.39 -2.02 7.93
C GLN A 212 19.33 -2.68 8.82
N THR A 213 18.19 -2.03 9.03
CA THR A 213 17.07 -2.53 9.83
C THR A 213 16.59 -3.89 9.34
N LEU A 214 16.52 -4.07 8.01
CA LEU A 214 16.04 -5.30 7.41
C LEU A 214 17.15 -6.34 7.13
N GLY A 215 18.42 -6.02 7.46
CA GLY A 215 19.56 -6.90 7.21
C GLY A 215 19.74 -7.27 5.73
N LEU A 216 19.46 -6.34 4.81
CA LEU A 216 19.42 -6.63 3.37
C LEU A 216 20.81 -6.67 2.73
N ASP A 217 21.02 -7.74 1.99
CA ASP A 217 22.11 -7.98 1.04
C ASP A 217 21.56 -8.30 -0.36
N ALA A 218 22.45 -8.61 -1.31
CA ALA A 218 22.03 -8.91 -2.68
C ALA A 218 21.23 -10.22 -2.79
N ALA A 219 21.54 -11.23 -1.98
CA ALA A 219 20.86 -12.52 -2.00
C ALA A 219 19.43 -12.40 -1.47
N SER A 220 19.26 -11.72 -0.34
CA SER A 220 17.95 -11.44 0.24
C SER A 220 17.06 -10.58 -0.65
N LEU A 221 17.60 -9.54 -1.31
CA LEU A 221 16.85 -8.76 -2.28
C LEU A 221 16.36 -9.61 -3.46
N LYS A 222 17.22 -10.50 -3.97
CA LYS A 222 16.84 -11.43 -5.04
C LYS A 222 15.71 -12.37 -4.61
N GLU A 223 15.83 -12.97 -3.42
CA GLU A 223 14.78 -13.84 -2.86
C GLU A 223 13.45 -13.10 -2.64
N ILE A 224 13.50 -11.83 -2.21
CA ILE A 224 12.31 -10.97 -2.08
C ILE A 224 11.66 -10.76 -3.45
N VAL A 225 12.44 -10.41 -4.46
CA VAL A 225 11.94 -10.19 -5.83
C VAL A 225 11.26 -11.45 -6.37
N GLU A 226 11.92 -12.62 -6.28
CA GLU A 226 11.37 -13.89 -6.77
C GLU A 226 10.06 -14.26 -6.05
N ALA A 227 9.98 -14.03 -4.74
CA ALA A 227 8.76 -14.26 -3.98
C ALA A 227 7.62 -13.29 -4.34
N VAL A 228 7.93 -12.03 -4.62
CA VAL A 228 6.93 -11.04 -5.07
C VAL A 228 6.37 -11.39 -6.43
N GLU A 229 7.21 -11.75 -7.39
CA GLU A 229 6.78 -12.18 -8.73
C GLU A 229 5.86 -13.41 -8.67
N LEU A 230 6.12 -14.31 -7.72
CA LEU A 230 5.30 -15.51 -7.50
C LEU A 230 3.96 -15.18 -6.83
N GLU A 231 3.94 -14.35 -5.78
CA GLU A 231 2.74 -14.09 -4.98
C GLU A 231 1.81 -13.02 -5.56
N TYR A 232 2.35 -12.02 -6.27
CA TYR A 232 1.58 -10.86 -6.73
C TYR A 232 0.37 -11.20 -7.63
N PRO A 233 0.49 -12.05 -8.67
CA PRO A 233 -0.60 -12.26 -9.63
C PRO A 233 -1.90 -12.78 -9.00
N ASP A 234 -1.79 -13.70 -8.04
CA ASP A 234 -2.95 -14.29 -7.35
C ASP A 234 -3.68 -13.25 -6.46
N VAL A 235 -2.91 -12.38 -5.81
CA VAL A 235 -3.43 -11.33 -4.94
C VAL A 235 -4.08 -10.22 -5.75
N GLU A 236 -3.44 -9.80 -6.84
CA GLU A 236 -3.97 -8.82 -7.77
C GLU A 236 -5.33 -9.26 -8.33
N ALA A 237 -5.43 -10.49 -8.84
CA ALA A 237 -6.69 -11.04 -9.37
C ALA A 237 -7.82 -11.01 -8.33
N SER A 238 -7.48 -11.30 -7.07
CA SER A 238 -8.44 -11.32 -5.95
C SER A 238 -8.95 -9.91 -5.59
N LEU A 239 -8.07 -8.91 -5.59
CA LEU A 239 -8.40 -7.55 -5.16
C LEU A 239 -8.95 -6.66 -6.27
N LEU A 240 -8.50 -6.82 -7.52
CA LEU A 240 -9.07 -6.11 -8.67
C LEU A 240 -10.45 -6.65 -9.05
N GLY A 241 -10.67 -7.95 -8.94
CA GLY A 241 -11.97 -8.58 -9.23
C GLY A 241 -13.10 -8.10 -8.32
N GLY A 242 -12.78 -7.59 -7.12
CA GLY A 242 -13.75 -6.98 -6.20
C GLY A 242 -14.14 -5.54 -6.55
N VAL A 243 -13.26 -4.78 -7.21
CA VAL A 243 -13.52 -3.38 -7.60
C VAL A 243 -14.42 -3.29 -8.83
N GLN A 244 -14.31 -4.23 -9.77
CA GLN A 244 -15.13 -4.25 -11.00
C GLN A 244 -16.55 -4.78 -10.80
N ARG A 245 -16.84 -5.53 -9.73
CA ARG A 245 -18.16 -6.17 -9.51
C ARG A 245 -19.25 -5.27 -8.89
N VAL A 246 -18.98 -3.97 -8.68
CA VAL A 246 -19.96 -3.03 -8.10
C VAL A 246 -20.60 -2.13 -9.17
N ALA A 247 -20.38 -2.42 -10.45
CA ALA A 247 -20.94 -1.67 -11.58
C ALA A 247 -21.89 -2.53 -12.46
N ALA A 248 -22.60 -3.49 -11.87
CA ALA A 248 -23.67 -4.24 -12.52
C ALA A 248 -24.95 -4.20 -11.68
#